data_AF-A0A965R9A9-F1
#
_entry.id   AF-A0A965R9A9-F1
#
_cell.length_a   1.000
_cell.length_b   1.000
_cell.length_c   1.000
_cell.angle_alpha   90.00
_cell.angle_beta   90.00
_cell.angle_gamma   90.00
#
_symmetry.space_group_name_H-M   'P 1'
#
loop_
_entity.id
_entity.type
_entity.pdbx_description
1 polymer ?
#
loop_
_entity_poly.entity_id
_entity_poly.type
_entity_poly.pdbx_seq_one_letter_code
_entity_poly.pdbx_strand_id
1 'polypeptide(L)' 'MRLLFFIFGLLLSTWSYAQCSVCTKTAGDMGDEVATGLNLGIVYLAFLPLTIIGTIGYFWWKRYRKEI' A
#
# COMPACT_ATOMS: atom_id res chain seq x y z
N MET A 1 -18.97 -24.24 -9.77
CA MET A 1 -19.47 -22.85 -9.60
C MET A 1 -18.61 -21.98 -8.69
N ARG A 2 -18.21 -22.45 -7.50
CA ARG A 2 -17.41 -21.66 -6.55
C ARG A 2 -16.01 -21.28 -7.05
N LEU A 3 -15.35 -22.18 -7.80
CA LEU A 3 -14.05 -21.92 -8.43
C LEU A 3 -14.13 -20.93 -9.61
N LEU A 4 -15.21 -21.02 -10.40
CA LEU A 4 -15.45 -20.15 -11.55
C LEU A 4 -15.67 -18.69 -11.11
N PHE A 5 -16.38 -18.48 -10.00
CA PHE A 5 -16.57 -17.16 -9.41
C PHE A 5 -15.24 -16.54 -8.94
N PHE A 6 -14.35 -17.36 -8.37
CA PHE A 6 -13.02 -16.94 -7.93
C PHE A 6 -12.12 -16.54 -9.12
N ILE A 7 -12.11 -17.36 -10.18
CA ILE A 7 -11.33 -17.10 -11.40
C ILE A 7 -11.85 -15.85 -12.11
N PHE A 8 -13.16 -15.67 -12.18
CA PHE A 8 -13.79 -14.48 -12.75
C PHE A 8 -13.45 -13.21 -11.96
N GLY A 9 -13.48 -13.28 -10.61
CA GLY A 9 -13.04 -12.18 -9.75
C GLY A 9 -11.56 -11.82 -9.94
N LEU A 10 -10.69 -12.81 -10.12
CA LEU A 10 -9.26 -12.59 -10.38
C LEU A 10 -9.03 -11.90 -11.73
N LEU A 11 -9.77 -12.30 -12.78
CA LEU A 11 -9.68 -11.70 -14.11
C LEU A 11 -10.19 -10.26 -14.16
N LEU A 12 -11.18 -9.90 -13.34
CA LEU A 12 -11.67 -8.52 -13.20
C LEU A 12 -10.67 -7.62 -12.46
N SER A 13 -9.84 -8.17 -11.57
CA SER A 13 -8.83 -7.39 -10.83
C SER A 13 -7.74 -6.79 -11.73
N THR A 14 -7.42 -7.43 -12.86
CA THR A 14 -6.41 -6.94 -13.81
C THR A 14 -6.93 -5.77 -14.67
N TRP A 15 -8.25 -5.62 -14.76
CA TRP A 15 -8.94 -4.52 -15.44
C TRP A 15 -9.30 -3.38 -14.50
N SER A 16 -8.86 -3.44 -13.24
CA SER A 16 -8.95 -2.31 -12.34
C SER A 16 -7.90 -1.28 -12.73
N TYR A 17 -8.31 -0.26 -13.47
CA TYR A 17 -7.60 1.01 -13.47
C TYR A 17 -7.43 1.45 -12.00
N ALA A 18 -6.23 1.88 -11.59
CA ALA A 18 -6.05 2.48 -10.28
C ALA A 18 -6.98 3.70 -10.19
N GLN A 19 -8.15 3.54 -9.57
CA GLN A 19 -9.20 4.56 -9.49
C GLN A 19 -8.81 5.72 -8.55
N CYS A 20 -7.56 5.76 -8.07
CA CYS A 20 -7.00 6.85 -7.30
C CYS A 20 -5.48 6.91 -7.52
N SER A 21 -5.03 7.51 -8.62
CA SER A 21 -3.85 8.38 -8.57
C SER A 21 -4.23 9.78 -9.07
N VAL A 22 -5.19 10.39 -8.37
CA VAL A 22 -5.40 11.85 -8.46
C VAL A 22 -4.05 12.56 -8.29
N CYS A 23 -3.22 12.05 -7.38
CA CYS A 23 -1.94 12.61 -6.99
C CYS A 23 -0.96 12.86 -8.15
N THR A 24 -0.74 11.92 -9.06
CA THR A 24 0.35 12.07 -10.04
C THR A 24 -0.04 12.96 -11.21
N LYS A 25 -1.29 12.83 -11.71
CA LYS A 25 -1.76 13.66 -12.82
C LYS A 25 -2.02 15.09 -12.35
N THR A 26 -2.64 15.28 -11.18
CA THR A 26 -2.87 16.61 -10.59
C THR A 26 -1.58 17.28 -10.14
N ALA A 27 -0.59 16.55 -9.62
CA ALA A 27 0.66 17.19 -9.21
C ALA A 27 1.56 17.60 -10.38
N GLY A 28 1.48 16.92 -11.52
CA GLY A 28 2.13 17.37 -12.76
C GLY A 28 1.68 18.77 -13.18
N ASP A 29 0.42 19.12 -12.91
CA ASP A 29 -0.16 20.45 -13.20
C ASP A 29 0.21 21.51 -12.14
N MET A 30 0.81 21.10 -11.00
CA MET A 30 1.18 21.98 -9.88
C MET A 30 2.68 22.33 -9.82
N GLY A 31 3.47 21.86 -10.78
CA GLY A 31 4.92 22.08 -10.85
C GLY A 31 5.77 20.99 -10.21
N ASP A 32 7.01 20.88 -10.67
CA ASP A 32 7.91 19.76 -10.37
C ASP A 32 8.25 19.59 -8.88
N GLU A 33 8.35 20.72 -8.16
CA GLU A 33 8.61 20.76 -6.72
C GLU A 33 7.45 20.15 -5.91
N VAL A 34 6.21 20.53 -6.25
CA VAL A 34 5.00 20.01 -5.59
C VAL A 34 4.80 18.53 -5.92
N ALA A 35 5.07 18.13 -7.18
CA ALA A 35 4.99 16.73 -7.61
C ALA A 35 5.97 15.83 -6.86
N THR A 36 7.21 16.28 -6.67
CA THR A 36 8.24 15.52 -5.97
C THR A 36 7.91 15.39 -4.48
N GLY A 37 7.48 16.48 -3.83
CA GLY A 37 7.06 16.47 -2.42
C GLY A 37 5.87 15.52 -2.17
N LEU A 38 4.90 15.50 -3.08
CA LEU A 38 3.75 14.61 -2.97
C LEU A 38 4.14 13.13 -3.12
N ASN A 39 5.02 12.80 -4.07
CA ASN A 39 5.48 11.41 -4.26
C ASN A 39 6.22 10.89 -3.01
N LEU A 40 7.06 11.73 -2.41
CA LEU A 40 7.71 11.42 -1.12
C LEU A 40 6.66 11.16 -0.02
N GLY A 41 5.59 11.97 0.02
CA GLY A 41 4.47 11.75 0.94
C GLY A 41 3.76 10.41 0.75
N ILE A 42 3.54 9.98 -0.50
CA ILE A 42 2.94 8.67 -0.82
C ILE A 42 3.83 7.54 -0.30
N VAL A 43 5.14 7.59 -0.60
CA VAL A 43 6.09 6.58 -0.14
C VAL A 43 6.15 6.54 1.38
N TYR A 44 6.15 7.70 2.04
CA TYR A 44 6.12 7.78 3.50
C TYR A 44 4.87 7.12 4.09
N LEU A 45 3.69 7.47 3.58
CA LEU A 45 2.42 6.90 4.04
C LEU A 45 2.30 5.40 3.76
N ALA A 46 2.91 4.90 2.67
CA ALA A 46 2.96 3.47 2.37
C ALA A 46 3.90 2.72 3.32
N PHE A 47 5.04 3.31 3.67
CA PHE A 47 6.04 2.69 4.54
C PHE A 47 5.63 2.66 6.01
N LEU A 48 4.87 3.68 6.45
CA LEU A 48 4.41 3.84 7.83
C LEU A 48 3.64 2.62 8.39
N PRO A 49 2.58 2.08 7.76
CA PRO A 49 1.85 0.93 8.28
C PRO A 49 2.72 -0.34 8.31
N LEU A 50 3.57 -0.55 7.31
CA LEU A 50 4.49 -1.70 7.27
C LEU A 50 5.48 -1.64 8.43
N THR A 51 6.01 -0.45 8.71
CA THR A 51 6.93 -0.23 9.82
C THR A 51 6.25 -0.52 11.15
N ILE A 52 5.05 0.05 11.38
CA ILE A 52 4.28 -0.13 12.62
C ILE A 52 4.01 -1.62 12.87
N ILE A 53 3.44 -2.32 11.88
CA ILE A 53 3.13 -3.76 11.97
C ILE A 53 4.41 -4.56 12.21
N GLY A 54 5.49 -4.27 11.48
CA GLY A 54 6.79 -4.92 11.64
C GLY A 54 7.36 -4.76 13.05
N THR A 55 7.34 -3.55 13.61
CA THR A 55 7.79 -3.30 14.98
C THR A 55 6.94 -4.05 16.01
N ILE A 56 5.61 -3.95 15.92
CA ILE A 56 4.70 -4.63 16.87
C ILE A 56 4.92 -6.14 16.79
N GLY A 57 4.96 -6.71 15.58
CA GLY A 57 5.20 -8.13 15.37
C GLY A 57 6.55 -8.59 15.92
N TYR A 58 7.62 -7.81 15.70
CA TYR A 58 8.95 -8.10 16.23
C TYR A 58 8.96 -8.11 17.76
N PHE A 59 8.37 -7.11 18.42
CA PHE A 59 8.30 -7.05 19.89
C PHE A 59 7.45 -8.18 20.46
N TRP A 60 6.32 -8.50 19.83
CA TRP A 60 5.47 -9.60 20.25
C TRP A 60 6.20 -10.94 20.16
N TRP A 61 6.87 -11.22 19.05
CA TRP A 61 7.65 -12.44 18.88
C TRP A 61 8.83 -12.53 19.86
N LYS A 62 9.51 -11.41 20.12
CA LYS A 62 10.61 -11.35 21.10
C LYS A 62 10.12 -11.60 22.53
N ARG A 63 8.92 -11.12 22.88
CA ARG A 63 8.29 -11.38 24.18
C ARG A 63 7.92 -12.86 24.33
N TYR A 64 7.25 -13.43 23.34
CA TYR A 64 6.82 -14.83 23.38
C TYR A 64 8.02 -15.81 23.44
N ARG A 65 9.12 -15.49 22.76
CA ARG A 65 10.39 -16.27 22.87
C ARG A 65 11.11 -16.15 24.21
N LYS A 66 10.74 -15.19 25.08
CA LYS A 66 11.25 -15.13 26.46
C LYS A 66 10.34 -15.86 27.45
N GLU A 67 9.11 -16.15 27.06
CA GLU A 67 8.13 -16.88 27.86
C GLU A 67 8.18 -18.41 27.60
N ILE A 68 8.77 -18.84 26.49
CA ILE A 68 9.23 -20.23 26.23
C ILE A 68 10.70 -20.35 26.67
#